data_AF-A0A1C4ZUS8-F1
#
_entry.id   AF-A0A1C4ZUS8-F1
#
_cell.length_a   1.000
_cell.length_b   1.000
_cell.length_c   1.000
_cell.angle_alpha   90.00
_cell.angle_beta   90.00
_cell.angle_gamma   90.00
#
_symmetry.space_group_name_H-M   'P 1'
#
loop_
_entity.id
_entity.type
_entity.pdbx_description
1 polymer ?
#
loop_
_entity_poly.entity_id
_entity_poly.type
_entity_poly.pdbx_seq_one_letter_code
_entity_poly.pdbx_strand_id
1 'polypeptide(L)'
;MSETVHNRIAVLRAERGISRRQLADALGVHYQTVGYLERGEFRPSLHLALRIAAYFEVPVEVVFSIEPFPRIGDPATARSA
;
A
#
# COMPACT_ATOMS: atom_id res chain seq x y z
N MET A 1 20.43 -3.99 -9.02
CA MET A 1 19.40 -4.49 -8.08
C MET A 1 18.07 -3.95 -8.55
N SER A 2 17.02 -4.78 -8.63
CA SER A 2 15.67 -4.30 -8.94
C SER A 2 15.14 -3.56 -7.72
N GLU A 3 14.87 -2.26 -7.85
CA GLU A 3 14.16 -1.49 -6.83
C GLU A 3 12.69 -1.97 -6.80
N THR A 4 12.31 -2.80 -5.83
CA THR A 4 10.92 -3.26 -5.70
C THR A 4 10.24 -2.49 -4.57
N VAL A 5 9.04 -1.97 -4.82
CA VAL A 5 8.22 -1.33 -3.79
C VAL A 5 7.11 -2.27 -3.40
N HIS A 6 7.13 -2.72 -2.15
CA HIS A 6 6.06 -3.49 -1.53
C HIS A 6 4.98 -2.54 -1.00
N ASN A 7 3.72 -2.97 -1.01
CA ASN A 7 2.63 -2.17 -0.45
C ASN A 7 1.58 -3.01 0.30
N ARG A 8 0.82 -2.33 1.17
CA ARG A 8 -0.30 -2.89 1.95
C ARG A 8 -1.67 -2.34 1.52
N ILE A 9 -1.76 -1.74 0.33
CA ILE A 9 -2.99 -1.07 -0.13
C ILE A 9 -4.19 -2.03 -0.10
N ALA A 10 -4.03 -3.26 -0.61
CA ALA A 10 -5.10 -4.25 -0.62
C ALA A 10 -5.58 -4.61 0.80
N VAL A 11 -4.66 -4.70 1.76
CA VAL A 11 -4.95 -5.01 3.17
C VAL A 11 -5.71 -3.87 3.82
N LEU A 12 -5.16 -2.65 3.75
CA LEU A 12 -5.78 -1.44 4.32
C LEU A 12 -7.18 -1.19 3.73
N ARG A 13 -7.33 -1.48 2.44
CA ARG A 13 -8.61 -1.37 1.74
C ARG A 13 -9.64 -2.39 2.23
N ALA A 14 -9.22 -3.63 2.49
CA ALA A 14 -10.07 -4.66 3.05
C ALA A 14 -10.47 -4.34 4.51
N GLU A 15 -9.53 -3.84 5.32
CA GLU A 15 -9.80 -3.39 6.70
C GLU A 15 -10.84 -2.28 6.77
N ARG A 16 -10.79 -1.32 5.83
CA ARG A 16 -11.80 -0.25 5.72
C ARG A 16 -13.08 -0.68 4.98
N GLY A 17 -13.17 -1.91 4.45
CA GLY A 17 -14.34 -2.42 3.75
C GLY A 17 -14.68 -1.70 2.44
N ILE A 18 -13.70 -1.08 1.77
CA ILE A 18 -13.94 -0.31 0.55
C ILE A 18 -13.49 -1.06 -0.72
N SER A 19 -14.11 -0.74 -1.84
CA SER A 19 -13.74 -1.25 -3.16
C SER A 19 -12.58 -0.46 -3.77
N ARG A 20 -11.90 -1.04 -4.76
CA ARG A 20 -10.88 -0.34 -5.56
C ARG A 20 -11.43 0.92 -6.24
N ARG A 21 -12.71 0.93 -6.60
CA ARG A 21 -13.40 2.06 -7.22
C ARG A 21 -13.55 3.21 -6.25
N GLN A 22 -14.05 2.95 -5.05
CA GLN A 22 -14.14 3.96 -4.00
C GLN A 22 -12.78 4.57 -3.65
N LEU A 23 -11.72 3.75 -3.58
CA LEU A 23 -10.36 4.27 -3.37
C LEU A 23 -9.88 5.12 -4.56
N ALA A 24 -10.13 4.68 -5.80
CA ALA A 24 -9.76 5.42 -6.99
C ALA A 24 -10.47 6.78 -7.07
N ASP A 25 -11.76 6.80 -6.77
CA ASP A 25 -12.60 8.01 -6.77
C ASP A 25 -12.09 8.99 -5.70
N ALA A 26 -11.81 8.52 -4.48
CA ALA A 26 -11.26 9.35 -3.40
C ALA A 26 -9.87 9.93 -3.73
N LEU A 27 -9.05 9.17 -4.46
CA LEU A 27 -7.73 9.60 -4.90
C LEU A 27 -7.75 10.36 -6.23
N GLY A 28 -8.91 10.50 -6.89
CA GLY A 28 -9.00 11.14 -8.21
C GLY A 28 -8.08 10.49 -9.24
N VAL A 29 -7.95 9.16 -9.21
CA VAL A 29 -7.15 8.37 -10.15
C VAL A 29 -8.03 7.40 -10.93
N HIS A 30 -7.52 6.85 -12.03
CA HIS A 30 -8.25 5.83 -12.77
C HIS A 30 -8.37 4.54 -11.94
N TYR A 31 -9.51 3.85 -12.01
CA TYR A 31 -9.76 2.60 -11.27
C TYR A 31 -8.65 1.54 -11.44
N GLN A 32 -8.13 1.41 -12.66
CA GLN A 32 -7.07 0.44 -12.96
C GLN A 32 -5.77 0.78 -12.22
N THR A 33 -5.49 2.07 -11.94
CA THR A 33 -4.30 2.51 -11.18
C THR A 33 -4.24 1.84 -9.82
N VAL A 34 -5.37 1.73 -9.11
CA VAL A 34 -5.42 1.02 -7.82
C VAL A 34 -5.07 -0.46 -7.99
N GLY A 35 -5.57 -1.10 -9.04
CA GLY A 35 -5.22 -2.49 -9.35
C GLY A 35 -3.73 -2.69 -9.62
N TYR A 36 -3.13 -1.80 -10.42
CA TYR A 36 -1.69 -1.83 -10.73
C TYR A 36 -0.83 -1.60 -9.49
N LEU A 37 -1.24 -0.65 -8.63
CA LEU A 37 -0.58 -0.39 -7.35
C LEU A 37 -0.60 -1.63 -6.45
N GLU A 38 -1.77 -2.25 -6.24
CA GLU A 38 -1.89 -3.42 -5.37
C GLU A 38 -1.05 -4.62 -5.84
N ARG A 39 -0.85 -4.77 -7.15
CA ARG A 39 0.01 -5.83 -7.71
C ARG A 39 1.49 -5.46 -7.76
N GLY A 40 1.85 -4.23 -7.40
CA GLY A 40 3.23 -3.73 -7.49
C GLY A 40 3.72 -3.51 -8.93
N GLU A 41 2.80 -3.48 -9.91
CA GLU A 41 3.11 -3.27 -11.33
C GLU A 41 3.39 -1.80 -11.66
N PHE A 42 2.95 -0.90 -10.78
CA PHE A 42 3.12 0.54 -10.93
C PHE A 42 3.72 1.15 -9.67
N ARG A 43 4.76 1.97 -9.85
CA ARG A 43 5.35 2.77 -8.77
C ARG A 43 4.61 4.10 -8.69
N PRO A 44 3.95 4.43 -7.56
CA PRO A 44 3.33 5.74 -7.41
C PRO A 44 4.39 6.84 -7.38
N SER A 45 4.03 8.05 -7.82
CA SER A 45 4.81 9.24 -7.46
C SER A 45 4.77 9.44 -5.95
N LEU A 46 5.76 10.13 -5.38
CA LEU A 46 5.77 10.50 -3.95
C LEU A 46 4.45 11.19 -3.54
N HIS A 47 3.93 12.08 -4.40
CA HIS A 47 2.65 12.74 -4.17
C HIS A 47 1.48 11.76 -4.03
N LEU A 48 1.37 10.76 -4.93
CA LEU A 48 0.32 9.74 -4.83
C LEU A 48 0.52 8.84 -3.60
N ALA A 49 1.76 8.47 -3.28
CA ALA A 49 2.07 7.68 -2.08
C ALA A 49 1.63 8.38 -0.79
N LEU A 50 1.94 9.67 -0.65
CA LEU A 50 1.53 10.49 0.49
C LEU A 50 0.01 10.66 0.56
N ARG A 51 -0.68 10.82 -0.57
CA ARG A 51 -2.15 10.88 -0.60
C ARG A 51 -2.81 9.57 -0.19
N ILE A 52 -2.24 8.44 -0.59
CA ILE A 52 -2.72 7.11 -0.17
C ILE A 52 -2.55 6.96 1.35
N ALA A 53 -1.38 7.32 1.89
CA ALA A 53 -1.10 7.28 3.32
C ALA A 53 -2.08 8.17 4.11
N ALA A 54 -2.30 9.40 3.65
CA ALA A 54 -3.27 10.33 4.23
C ALA A 54 -4.70 9.78 4.17
N TYR A 55 -5.12 9.18 3.05
CA TYR A 55 -6.45 8.57 2.91
C TYR A 55 -6.67 7.43 3.92
N PHE A 56 -5.64 6.64 4.20
CA PHE A 56 -5.69 5.56 5.19
C PHE A 56 -5.36 6.01 6.62
N GLU A 57 -5.04 7.29 6.83
CA GLU A 57 -4.68 7.86 8.13
C GLU A 57 -3.54 7.12 8.84
N VAL A 58 -2.55 6.69 8.06
CA VAL A 58 -1.35 6.00 8.56
C VAL A 58 -0.09 6.61 7.96
N PRO A 59 1.08 6.45 8.60
CA PRO A 59 2.36 6.83 8.01
C PRO A 59 2.60 6.12 6.66
N VAL A 60 3.38 6.75 5.77
CA VAL A 60 3.63 6.19 4.42
C VAL A 60 4.37 4.85 4.48
N GLU A 61 5.18 4.64 5.52
CA GLU A 61 5.93 3.41 5.81
C GLU A 61 5.04 2.24 6.21
N VAL A 62 3.82 2.53 6.70
CA VAL A 62 2.80 1.49 6.93
C VAL A 62 2.19 1.04 5.61
N VAL A 63 2.11 1.93 4.62
CA VAL A 63 1.53 1.63 3.31
C VAL A 63 2.56 1.01 2.37
N PHE A 64 3.80 1.53 2.35
CA PHE A 64 4.85 1.19 1.39
C PHE A 64 6.16 0.83 2.08
N SER A 65 6.92 -0.08 1.48
CA SER A 65 8.25 -0.46 1.95
C SER A 65 9.14 -0.87 0.79
N ILE A 66 10.44 -0.64 0.91
CA ILE A 66 11.46 -1.17 -0.01
C ILE A 66 11.89 -2.60 0.37
N GLU A 67 11.47 -3.07 1.54
CA GLU A 67 11.63 -4.44 2.02
C GLU A 67 10.27 -5.15 2.07
N PRO A 68 10.20 -6.48 1.86
CA PRO A 68 8.97 -7.23 2.03
C PRO A 68 8.38 -7.03 3.42
N PHE A 69 7.06 -6.83 3.50
CA PHE A 69 6.40 -6.79 4.81
C PHE A 69 6.49 -8.16 5.51
N PRO A 70 6.71 -8.19 6.84
CA PRO A 70 6.72 -9.43 7.60
C PRO A 70 5.43 -10.21 7.38
N ARG A 71 5.55 -11.53 7.19
CA ARG A 71 4.38 -12.40 7.14
C ARG A 71 3.90 -12.68 8.56
N ILE A 72 2.59 -12.84 8.72
CA ILE A 72 2.02 -13.31 10.00
C ILE A 72 2.60 -14.70 10.26
N GLY A 73 3.31 -14.84 11.40
CA GLY A 73 4.01 -16.07 11.79
C GLY A 73 5.50 -16.13 11.42
N ASP A 74 6.08 -15.07 10.84
CA ASP A 74 7.51 -15.01 10.56
C ASP A 74 8.29 -14.78 11.88
N PRO A 75 9.24 -15.67 12.27
CA PRO A 75 10.03 -15.54 13.50
C PRO A 75 10.85 -14.24 13.57
N ALA A 76 11.08 -13.55 12.45
CA ALA A 76 11.70 -12.22 12.43
C ALA A 76 10.85 -11.15 13.16
N THR A 77 9.54 -11.35 13.28
CA THR A 77 8.61 -10.39 13.95
C THR A 77 8.77 -10.40 15.48
N ALA A 78 9.34 -11.46 16.06
CA ALA A 78 9.48 -11.65 17.50
C ALA A 78 10.73 -10.98 18.11
N ARG A 79 11.63 -10.40 17.30
CA ARG A 79 12.94 -9.88 17.78
C ARG A 79 13.02 -8.36 17.95
N SER A 80 11.92 -7.63 17.71
CA SER A 80 11.89 -6.16 17.78
C SER A 80 10.95 -5.62 18.88
N ALA A 81 10.57 -6.45 19.84
CA ALA A 81 9.80 -6.06 21.03
C ALA A 81 10.71 -5.94 22.26
#